data_AF-A0A329Y8A6-F1
#
_entry.id   AF-A0A329Y8A6-F1
#
_cell.length_a   1.000
_cell.length_b   1.000
_cell.length_c   1.000
_cell.angle_alpha   90.00
_cell.angle_beta   90.00
_cell.angle_gamma   90.00
#
_symmetry.space_group_name_H-M   'P 1'
#
loop_
_entity.id
_entity.type
_entity.pdbx_description
1 polymer ?
#
loop_
_entity_poly.entity_id
_entity_poly.type
_entity_poly.pdbx_seq_one_letter_code
_entity_poly.pdbx_strand_id
1 'polypeptide(L)'
;MEQDAPKDDDAVEIRLDVKEALVLFELLSRWSDPNATHAPGSEYFESPAERTVLHGLLVELEKQLLAPFRPEYRQILAEARNVLAERWDVQPSAAELPPKAP
;
A
#
# COMPACT_ATOMS: atom_id res chain seq x y z
N MET A 1 -26.42 15.96 -26.60
CA MET A 1 -26.09 14.54 -26.39
C MET A 1 -25.04 14.53 -25.28
N GLU A 2 -25.48 14.50 -24.04
CA GLU A 2 -24.60 14.22 -22.91
C GLU A 2 -24.44 12.70 -22.88
N GLN A 3 -23.26 12.21 -23.27
CA GLN A 3 -22.92 10.81 -23.13
C GLN A 3 -22.62 10.56 -21.65
N ASP A 4 -23.57 9.93 -20.97
CA ASP A 4 -23.35 9.24 -19.70
C ASP A 4 -22.30 8.15 -19.97
N ALA A 5 -21.10 8.31 -19.42
CA ALA A 5 -20.05 7.30 -19.47
C ALA A 5 -20.53 6.05 -18.71
N PRO A 6 -20.19 4.82 -19.15
CA PRO A 6 -20.56 3.62 -18.43
C PRO A 6 -20.01 3.72 -17.01
N LYS A 7 -20.90 3.72 -16.01
CA LYS A 7 -20.52 3.52 -14.63
C LYS A 7 -19.93 2.12 -14.53
N ASP A 8 -18.67 2.08 -14.12
CA ASP A 8 -17.96 0.87 -13.74
C ASP A 8 -18.59 0.34 -12.43
N ASP A 9 -19.81 -0.22 -12.52
CA ASP A 9 -20.65 -0.58 -11.37
C ASP A 9 -20.04 -1.71 -10.50
N ASP A 10 -19.01 -2.40 -11.01
CA ASP A 10 -18.25 -3.44 -10.30
C ASP A 10 -16.88 -2.96 -9.79
N ALA A 11 -16.51 -1.69 -10.02
CA ALA A 11 -15.23 -1.15 -9.54
C ALA A 11 -15.23 -0.95 -8.03
N VAL A 12 -14.24 -1.53 -7.35
CA VAL A 12 -14.01 -1.34 -5.91
C VAL A 12 -12.93 -0.27 -5.72
N GLU A 13 -13.29 0.84 -5.07
CA GLU A 13 -12.35 1.90 -4.71
C GLU A 13 -11.69 1.63 -3.35
N ILE A 14 -10.36 1.64 -3.32
CA ILE A 14 -9.56 1.66 -2.09
C ILE A 14 -8.93 3.05 -1.98
N ARG A 15 -9.24 3.77 -0.90
CA ARG A 15 -8.64 5.07 -0.60
C ARG A 15 -7.42 4.90 0.29
N LEU A 16 -6.29 5.43 -0.16
CA LEU A 16 -5.05 5.53 0.59
C LEU A 16 -4.70 7.01 0.75
N ASP A 17 -4.21 7.40 1.93
CA ASP A 17 -3.55 8.70 2.04
C ASP A 17 -2.20 8.70 1.31
N VAL A 18 -1.60 9.88 1.14
CA VAL A 18 -0.34 10.03 0.40
C VAL A 18 0.79 9.20 1.02
N LYS A 19 0.87 9.10 2.35
CA LYS A 19 1.91 8.32 3.03
C LYS A 19 1.70 6.82 2.83
N GLU A 20 0.46 6.36 2.99
CA GLU A 20 0.07 4.96 2.75
C GLU A 20 0.38 4.55 1.30
N ALA A 21 -0.03 5.36 0.33
CA ALA A 21 0.22 5.13 -1.09
C ALA A 21 1.72 5.06 -1.41
N LEU A 22 2.54 5.93 -0.82
CA LEU A 22 3.99 5.94 -1.04
C LEU A 22 4.69 4.71 -0.47
N VAL A 23 4.31 4.28 0.73
CA VAL A 23 4.90 3.09 1.34
C VAL A 23 4.49 1.83 0.57
N LEU A 24 3.24 1.74 0.14
CA LEU A 24 2.75 0.64 -0.68
C LEU A 24 3.44 0.61 -2.05
N PHE A 25 3.55 1.76 -2.72
CA PHE A 25 4.27 1.88 -3.99
C PHE A 25 5.71 1.37 -3.88
N GLU A 26 6.48 1.84 -2.89
CA GLU A 26 7.88 1.40 -2.71
C GLU A 26 7.98 -0.10 -2.40
N LEU A 27 7.03 -0.66 -1.65
CA LEU A 27 7.00 -2.09 -1.39
C LEU A 27 6.80 -2.89 -2.68
N LEU A 28 5.76 -2.55 -3.45
CA LEU A 28 5.40 -3.26 -4.68
C LEU A 28 6.45 -3.06 -5.79
N SER A 29 7.06 -1.88 -5.86
CA SER A 29 8.16 -1.57 -6.77
C SER A 29 9.37 -2.47 -6.50
N ARG A 30 9.77 -2.62 -5.22
CA ARG A 30 10.84 -3.55 -4.83
C ARG A 30 10.49 -5.00 -5.16
N TRP A 31 9.23 -5.40 -5.01
CA TRP A 31 8.82 -6.78 -5.33
C TRP A 31 8.73 -7.07 -6.82
N SER A 32 8.63 -6.03 -7.65
CA SER A 32 8.58 -6.16 -9.11
C SER A 32 9.98 -6.24 -9.73
N ASP A 33 11.04 -5.88 -9.01
CA ASP A 33 12.42 -6.03 -9.47
C ASP A 33 12.84 -7.52 -9.41
N PRO A 34 13.19 -8.15 -10.55
CA PRO A 34 13.63 -9.55 -10.59
C PRO A 34 14.91 -9.82 -9.79
N ASN A 35 15.68 -8.78 -9.45
CA ASN A 35 16.90 -8.89 -8.64
C ASN A 35 16.68 -8.57 -7.15
N ALA A 36 15.44 -8.29 -6.72
CA ALA A 36 15.19 -7.92 -5.34
C ALA A 36 15.39 -9.11 -4.38
N THR A 37 16.32 -8.94 -3.45
CA THR A 37 16.68 -9.95 -2.43
C THR A 37 15.55 -10.29 -1.46
N HIS A 38 14.55 -9.42 -1.33
CA HIS A 38 13.46 -9.54 -0.36
C HIS A 38 12.08 -9.61 -1.01
N ALA A 39 12.00 -9.83 -2.32
CA ALA A 39 10.72 -10.12 -2.97
C ALA A 39 10.23 -11.52 -2.53
N PRO A 40 8.94 -11.70 -2.24
CA PRO A 40 8.39 -13.02 -1.96
C PRO A 40 8.57 -13.92 -3.19
N GLY A 41 9.09 -15.13 -2.97
CA GLY A 41 9.15 -16.16 -3.99
C GLY A 41 7.76 -16.63 -4.43
N SER A 42 7.70 -17.42 -5.50
CA SER A 42 6.43 -17.94 -6.04
C SER A 42 5.64 -18.79 -5.06
N GLU A 43 6.31 -19.38 -4.06
CA GLU A 43 5.73 -20.20 -3.00
C GLU A 43 4.82 -19.44 -2.04
N TYR A 44 4.88 -18.09 -2.04
CA TYR A 44 4.03 -17.24 -1.21
C TYR A 44 2.73 -16.80 -1.92
N PHE A 45 2.51 -17.25 -3.15
CA PHE A 45 1.32 -16.93 -3.95
C PHE A 45 0.58 -18.22 -4.30
N GLU A 46 -0.73 -18.27 -4.07
CA GLU A 46 -1.56 -19.41 -4.45
C GLU A 46 -1.74 -19.46 -5.97
N SER A 47 -1.71 -18.29 -6.64
CA SER A 47 -1.86 -18.21 -8.08
C SER A 47 -1.13 -17.02 -8.73
N PRO A 48 -0.87 -17.06 -10.05
CA PRO A 48 -0.39 -15.90 -10.81
C PRO A 48 -1.34 -14.69 -10.78
N ALA A 49 -2.61 -14.89 -10.45
CA ALA A 49 -3.60 -13.81 -10.38
C ALA A 49 -3.25 -12.81 -9.28
N GLU A 50 -2.77 -13.26 -8.13
CA GLU A 50 -2.37 -12.37 -7.02
C GLU A 50 -1.21 -11.46 -7.43
N ARG A 51 -0.20 -12.01 -8.10
CA ARG A 51 0.92 -11.23 -8.63
C ARG A 51 0.45 -10.21 -9.67
N THR A 52 -0.52 -10.60 -10.50
CA THR A 52 -1.12 -9.71 -11.50
C THR A 52 -1.85 -8.54 -10.84
N VAL A 53 -2.62 -8.79 -9.78
CA VAL A 53 -3.32 -7.75 -9.00
C VAL A 53 -2.32 -6.79 -8.36
N LEU A 54 -1.28 -7.31 -7.69
CA LEU A 54 -0.24 -6.48 -7.07
C LEU A 54 0.51 -5.62 -8.09
N HIS A 55 0.81 -6.18 -9.26
CA HIS A 55 1.44 -5.42 -10.34
C HIS A 55 0.50 -4.35 -10.93
N GLY A 56 -0.79 -4.67 -11.11
CA GLY A 56 -1.80 -3.70 -11.54
C GLY A 56 -1.93 -2.54 -10.56
N LEU A 57 -1.91 -2.82 -9.25
CA LEU A 57 -1.92 -1.80 -8.22
C LEU A 57 -0.67 -0.92 -8.24
N LEU A 58 0.51 -1.49 -8.48
CA LEU A 58 1.74 -0.72 -8.66
C LEU A 58 1.63 0.26 -9.83
N VAL A 59 1.15 -0.21 -11.00
CA VAL A 59 0.96 0.61 -12.19
C VAL A 59 -0.02 1.76 -11.92
N GLU A 60 -1.08 1.52 -11.16
CA GLU A 60 -2.05 2.56 -10.84
C GLU A 60 -1.49 3.60 -9.87
N LEU A 61 -0.73 3.16 -8.85
CA LEU A 61 -0.01 4.05 -7.95
C LEU A 61 1.03 4.90 -8.70
N GLU A 62 1.76 4.32 -9.65
CA GLU A 62 2.76 5.03 -10.46
C GLU A 62 2.15 6.20 -11.25
N LYS A 63 0.94 6.02 -11.79
CA LYS A 63 0.24 7.10 -12.52
C LYS A 63 -0.19 8.25 -11.62
N GLN A 64 -0.52 7.96 -10.36
CA GLN A 64 -1.09 8.94 -9.44
C GLN A 64 -0.02 9.65 -8.59
N LEU A 65 1.12 9.00 -8.34
CA LEU A 65 2.14 9.51 -7.42
C LEU A 65 3.21 10.33 -8.15
N LEU A 66 3.33 11.60 -7.77
CA LEU A 66 4.41 12.48 -8.24
C LEU A 66 5.68 12.36 -7.40
N ALA A 67 5.57 11.94 -6.13
CA ALA A 67 6.68 11.97 -5.18
C ALA A 67 7.86 11.03 -5.54
N PRO A 68 7.66 9.83 -6.12
CA PRO A 68 8.76 8.96 -6.57
C PRO A 68 9.73 9.61 -7.55
N PHE A 69 9.27 10.63 -8.30
CA PHE A 69 10.07 11.35 -9.28
C PHE A 69 10.75 12.60 -8.71
N ARG A 70 10.61 12.86 -7.39
CA ARG A 70 11.23 14.01 -6.73
C ARG A 70 12.61 13.66 -6.15
N PRO A 71 13.57 14.59 -6.14
CA PRO A 71 14.89 14.34 -5.58
C PRO A 71 14.85 14.02 -4.08
N GLU A 72 13.87 14.53 -3.35
CA GLU A 72 13.68 14.27 -1.91
C GLU A 72 12.92 12.98 -1.61
N TYR A 73 12.61 12.15 -2.62
CA TYR A 73 11.76 10.96 -2.46
C TYR A 73 12.16 10.08 -1.27
N ARG A 74 13.46 9.83 -1.08
CA ARG A 74 13.97 9.01 0.03
C ARG A 74 13.64 9.59 1.41
N GLN A 75 13.65 10.92 1.56
CA GLN A 75 13.29 11.59 2.80
C GLN A 75 11.78 11.51 3.05
N ILE A 76 10.97 11.82 2.02
CA ILE A 76 9.51 11.75 2.08
C ILE A 76 9.05 10.33 2.46
N LEU A 77 9.64 9.31 1.83
CA LEU A 77 9.34 7.91 2.10
C LEU A 77 9.74 7.49 3.52
N ALA A 78 10.88 7.97 4.04
CA ALA A 78 11.32 7.68 5.40
C ALA A 78 10.35 8.28 6.43
N GLU A 79 9.92 9.53 6.23
CA GLU A 79 8.91 10.17 7.07
C GLU A 79 7.57 9.41 7.04
N ALA A 80 7.11 9.04 5.84
CA ALA A 80 5.89 8.26 5.67
C ALA A 80 5.94 6.93 6.43
N ARG A 81 7.07 6.22 6.37
CA ARG A 81 7.27 4.96 7.12
C ARG A 81 7.23 5.17 8.62
N ASN A 82 7.89 6.21 9.13
CA ASN A 82 7.91 6.49 10.57
C ASN A 82 6.50 6.76 11.10
N VAL A 83 5.75 7.64 10.43
CA VAL A 83 4.36 7.97 10.83
C VAL A 83 3.45 6.74 10.82
N LEU A 84 3.58 5.87 9.82
CA LEU A 84 2.75 4.66 9.74
C LEU A 84 3.18 3.58 10.74
N ALA A 85 4.47 3.48 11.07
CA ALA A 85 4.95 2.58 12.13
C ALA A 85 4.38 2.97 13.50
N GLU A 86 4.37 4.26 13.83
CA GLU A 86 3.76 4.76 15.08
C GLU A 86 2.26 4.43 15.16
N ARG A 87 1.52 4.47 14.05
CA ARG A 87 0.10 4.09 14.02
C ARG A 87 -0.12 2.62 14.38
N TRP A 88 0.83 1.74 14.05
CA TRP A 88 0.76 0.32 14.39
C TRP A 88 1.03 0.07 15.87
N ASP A 89 1.99 0.80 16.45
CA ASP A 89 2.36 0.69 17.87
C ASP A 89 1.31 1.28 18.83
N VAL A 90 0.38 2.11 18.33
CA VAL A 90 -0.74 2.69 19.11
C VAL A 90 -1.95 1.75 19.23
N GLN A 91 -1.89 0.49 18.78
CA GLN A 91 -2.90 -0.49 19.19
C GLN A 91 -2.83 -0.67 20.71
N PRO A 92 -3.88 -0.35 21.49
CA PRO A 92 -3.89 -0.68 22.90
C PRO A 92 -3.80 -2.20 22.98
N SER A 93 -2.69 -2.70 23.50
CA SER A 93 -2.59 -4.07 23.97
C SER A 93 -3.82 -4.35 24.83
N ALA A 94 -4.53 -5.45 24.59
CA ALA A 94 -5.73 -5.86 25.33
C ALA A 94 -5.50 -6.06 26.85
N ALA A 95 -4.34 -5.67 27.38
CA ALA A 95 -3.93 -5.77 28.77
C ALA A 95 -4.42 -4.61 29.67
N GLU A 96 -5.06 -3.57 29.16
CA GLU A 96 -5.59 -2.44 29.97
C GLU A 96 -7.13 -2.44 30.12
N LEU A 97 -7.77 -3.62 30.22
CA LEU A 97 -9.09 -3.66 30.84
C LEU A 97 -8.92 -3.69 32.37
N PRO A 98 -9.36 -2.67 33.12
CA PRO A 98 -9.37 -2.76 34.58
C PRO A 98 -10.28 -3.94 35.01
N PRO A 99 -9.94 -4.65 36.11
CA PRO A 99 -10.75 -5.76 36.58
C PRO A 99 -12.16 -5.25 36.87
N LYS A 100 -13.16 -5.89 36.26
CA LYS A 100 -14.57 -5.65 36.57
C LYS A 100 -14.75 -6.01 38.05
N ALA A 101 -14.98 -5.00 38.88
CA ALA A 101 -15.23 -5.17 40.31
C ALA A 101 -16.49 -6.05 40.51
N PRO A 102 -16.51 -6.89 41.57
CA PRO A 102 -17.57 -7.85 41.84
C PRO A 102 -18.92 -7.20 42.20
#